data_AF-A0A3D3UUT9-F1
#
_entry.id   AF-A0A3D3UUT9-F1
#
_cell.length_a   1.000
_cell.length_b   1.000
_cell.length_c   1.000
_cell.angle_alpha   90.00
_cell.angle_beta   90.00
_cell.angle_gamma   90.00
#
_symmetry.space_group_name_H-M   'P 1'
#
loop_
_entity.id
_entity.type
_entity.pdbx_description
1 polymer ?
#
loop_
_entity_poly.entity_id
_entity_poly.type
_entity_poly.pdbx_seq_one_letter_code
_entity_poly.pdbx_strand_id
1 'polypeptide(L)'
;MYLDDEGYVSSHQHLSQAHDLGWPFPSWGQSHKDLARVKGKTAGWHFQPLKSVRGWIGGHLRTWNGNEYTGETAACLWELKNVKSLGIKNNSWHLEATGPSPTITTPKGYSLNAFDSPYLQLRWKRSGTSLNHAAPYIEWLRETDTDYSSDRRVYFYPDKTPLSRKYQHSIMDMYRHPEWQGKIKRIRISLAPGESEVTFEIDSFFTVYDTRHTINNPIFILASCRYFNWTGDLDFLRRQINRMRLALRYQQTVMGGLKYNHIRNPWPGHDGLPSWHKDDIGKLTFNSGHGIGNNYWDILPFGWDDLYATNQYYAATLAMAEMEEAIQQNPGWNIPIGITKLDPKQLCRHAGQVKETANRLFWNKQDGRYIACIDKNGNKHDYGYTFLNLDAIWYNLATQEHAWQIMDWITGKRIVKGDTSTGADIYRWRFGPRATTRRNVEWYGQGWWAPESLEWGYQIQDGGAVLGFSFYDLWARQQILGPDNAWQRLMEILTWEKEVHTEGGYRKYYEGGNRGTTLQGGGTCGGLGIDYEFYESSLLPSIIPYGFLGLSARPDGFLVINPQLPKACPKIAVNNILYHNVRFDIRVTNKTIELNCKDFRDCSIIT
;
A
#
# COMPACT_ATOMS: atom_id res chain seq x y z
N MET A 1 1.95 -13.17 -6.46
CA MET A 1 2.20 -11.71 -6.49
C MET A 1 2.48 -11.30 -7.91
N TYR A 2 1.66 -10.41 -8.47
CA TYR A 2 1.83 -9.90 -9.83
C TYR A 2 2.75 -8.67 -9.83
N LEU A 3 3.71 -8.67 -10.74
CA LEU A 3 4.67 -7.59 -11.03
C LEU A 3 4.39 -7.17 -12.47
N ASP A 4 4.16 -5.90 -12.72
CA ASP A 4 3.96 -5.41 -14.09
C ASP A 4 5.30 -5.28 -14.85
N ASP A 5 5.20 -4.96 -16.14
CA ASP A 5 6.37 -4.89 -17.03
C ASP A 5 7.30 -3.71 -16.73
N GLU A 6 6.81 -2.66 -16.06
CA GLU A 6 7.64 -1.52 -15.61
C GLU A 6 8.39 -1.87 -14.31
N GLY A 7 7.89 -2.83 -13.53
CA GLY A 7 8.48 -3.27 -12.28
C GLY A 7 7.71 -2.90 -11.03
N TYR A 8 6.45 -2.48 -11.12
CA TYR A 8 5.60 -2.22 -9.97
C TYR A 8 4.89 -3.49 -9.48
N VAL A 9 4.98 -3.72 -8.17
CA VAL A 9 4.33 -4.83 -7.49
C VAL A 9 2.89 -4.44 -7.12
N SER A 10 1.93 -5.17 -7.66
CA SER A 10 0.51 -4.90 -7.41
C SER A 10 0.08 -5.18 -5.96
N SER A 11 -0.85 -4.36 -5.47
CA SER A 11 -1.64 -4.69 -4.29
C SER A 11 -2.62 -5.81 -4.65
N HIS A 12 -2.64 -6.90 -3.89
CA HIS A 12 -3.68 -7.91 -4.05
C HIS A 12 -4.95 -7.43 -3.34
N GLN A 13 -5.98 -7.14 -4.11
CA GLN A 13 -7.26 -6.66 -3.61
C GLN A 13 -8.43 -7.52 -4.13
N HIS A 14 -9.60 -7.34 -3.53
CA HIS A 14 -10.85 -7.84 -4.10
C HIS A 14 -11.27 -6.99 -5.31
N LEU A 15 -12.32 -7.42 -6.02
CA LEU A 15 -12.86 -6.64 -7.14
C LEU A 15 -13.23 -5.23 -6.66
N SER A 16 -12.54 -4.22 -7.18
CA SER A 16 -12.79 -2.81 -6.87
C SER A 16 -13.16 -2.02 -8.12
N GLN A 17 -13.51 -0.74 -7.95
CA GLN A 17 -13.63 0.24 -9.04
C GLN A 17 -12.55 1.33 -8.91
N ALA A 18 -11.38 0.90 -8.44
CA ALA A 18 -10.14 1.66 -8.40
C ALA A 18 -9.13 1.05 -9.40
N HIS A 19 -7.88 1.50 -9.36
CA HIS A 19 -6.83 0.97 -10.24
C HIS A 19 -6.58 -0.51 -9.90
N ASP A 20 -6.54 -1.39 -10.91
CA ASP A 20 -6.47 -2.83 -10.69
C ASP A 20 -5.23 -3.27 -9.92
N LEU A 21 -4.12 -2.56 -10.10
CA LEU A 21 -2.85 -2.82 -9.41
C LEU A 21 -2.73 -2.13 -8.02
N GLY A 22 -3.75 -1.36 -7.61
CA GLY A 22 -3.76 -0.55 -6.41
C GLY A 22 -4.66 -1.09 -5.29
N TRP A 23 -4.87 -0.26 -4.27
CA TRP A 23 -5.83 -0.45 -3.20
C TRP A 23 -7.27 -0.18 -3.70
N PRO A 24 -8.34 -0.71 -3.08
CA PRO A 24 -9.69 -0.64 -3.66
C PRO A 24 -10.34 0.75 -3.61
N PHE A 25 -9.63 1.77 -3.13
CA PHE A 25 -10.11 3.14 -3.03
C PHE A 25 -8.95 4.16 -3.01
N PRO A 26 -9.23 5.45 -3.30
CA PRO A 26 -10.53 6.01 -3.66
C PRO A 26 -11.07 5.53 -5.02
N SER A 27 -12.39 5.40 -5.08
CA SER A 27 -13.16 5.13 -6.29
C SER A 27 -13.72 6.45 -6.85
N TRP A 28 -14.13 6.46 -8.13
CA TRP A 28 -14.60 7.68 -8.81
C TRP A 28 -15.74 8.41 -8.07
N GLY A 29 -16.61 7.68 -7.37
CA GLY A 29 -17.71 8.25 -6.61
C GLY A 29 -17.26 9.06 -5.39
N GLN A 30 -16.02 8.91 -4.93
CA GLN A 30 -15.54 9.57 -3.70
C GLN A 30 -14.98 10.97 -3.96
N SER A 31 -15.14 11.56 -5.15
CA SER A 31 -14.66 12.93 -5.49
C SER A 31 -15.45 14.06 -4.81
N HIS A 32 -16.62 13.72 -4.25
CA HIS A 32 -17.40 14.57 -3.38
C HIS A 32 -18.35 13.69 -2.53
N LYS A 33 -18.87 14.24 -1.44
CA LYS A 33 -19.94 13.59 -0.66
C LYS A 33 -21.33 13.62 -1.33
N ASP A 34 -21.50 14.42 -2.38
CA ASP A 34 -22.79 14.68 -3.04
C ASP A 34 -22.68 14.30 -4.52
N LEU A 35 -23.50 13.37 -5.01
CA LEU A 35 -23.44 12.88 -6.40
C LEU A 35 -23.54 14.01 -7.43
N ALA A 36 -24.39 15.01 -7.18
CA ALA A 36 -24.54 16.17 -8.07
C ALA A 36 -23.22 16.95 -8.28
N ARG A 37 -22.29 16.87 -7.31
CA ARG A 37 -20.98 17.54 -7.35
C ARG A 37 -19.83 16.59 -7.75
N VAL A 38 -20.09 15.28 -7.79
CA VAL A 38 -19.20 14.30 -8.45
C VAL A 38 -19.20 14.56 -9.96
N LYS A 39 -20.37 14.89 -10.52
CA LYS A 39 -20.52 15.31 -11.92
C LYS A 39 -19.68 16.57 -12.19
N GLY A 40 -18.86 16.54 -13.22
CA GLY A 40 -17.86 17.60 -13.48
C GLY A 40 -16.46 17.27 -12.98
N LYS A 41 -16.30 16.28 -12.10
CA LYS A 41 -15.01 15.81 -11.59
C LYS A 41 -14.65 14.45 -12.16
N THR A 42 -15.50 13.46 -11.90
CA THR A 42 -15.29 12.04 -12.23
C THR A 42 -16.60 11.41 -12.72
N ALA A 43 -16.54 10.22 -13.31
CA ALA A 43 -17.73 9.51 -13.78
C ALA A 43 -17.50 8.00 -13.91
N GLY A 44 -18.58 7.22 -13.82
CA GLY A 44 -18.53 5.80 -14.13
C GLY A 44 -19.89 5.18 -14.46
N TRP A 45 -19.98 4.53 -15.62
CA TRP A 45 -21.17 3.79 -16.06
C TRP A 45 -20.94 2.29 -15.88
N HIS A 46 -21.92 1.62 -15.25
CA HIS A 46 -21.89 0.19 -14.93
C HIS A 46 -23.08 -0.47 -15.61
N PHE A 47 -22.85 -1.24 -16.66
CA PHE A 47 -23.91 -1.83 -17.50
C PHE A 47 -24.51 -3.11 -16.90
N GLN A 48 -24.72 -3.06 -15.58
CA GLN A 48 -25.38 -4.06 -14.76
C GLN A 48 -26.59 -3.40 -14.09
N PRO A 49 -27.64 -4.15 -13.72
CA PRO A 49 -28.69 -3.62 -12.85
C PRO A 49 -28.08 -3.05 -11.56
N LEU A 50 -28.63 -1.96 -11.01
CA LEU A 50 -28.10 -1.28 -9.81
C LEU A 50 -27.85 -2.23 -8.62
N LYS A 51 -28.74 -3.21 -8.42
CA LYS A 51 -28.61 -4.24 -7.38
C LYS A 51 -27.40 -5.16 -7.57
N SER A 52 -26.92 -5.30 -8.80
CA SER A 52 -25.79 -6.16 -9.18
C SER A 52 -24.44 -5.44 -9.12
N VAL A 53 -24.43 -4.10 -9.10
CA VAL A 53 -23.19 -3.33 -8.99
C VAL A 53 -22.56 -3.57 -7.61
N ARG A 54 -21.36 -4.16 -7.61
CA ARG A 54 -20.61 -4.58 -6.42
C ARG A 54 -19.71 -3.47 -5.87
N GLY A 55 -19.15 -3.70 -4.69
CA GLY A 55 -18.16 -2.80 -4.08
C GLY A 55 -18.78 -1.50 -3.55
N TRP A 56 -17.92 -0.58 -3.13
CA TRP A 56 -18.34 0.69 -2.53
C TRP A 56 -19.10 1.58 -3.50
N ILE A 57 -18.74 1.58 -4.78
CA ILE A 57 -19.51 2.30 -5.81
C ILE A 57 -20.94 1.80 -5.90
N GLY A 58 -21.17 0.49 -5.85
CA GLY A 58 -22.52 -0.05 -5.81
C GLY A 58 -23.31 0.45 -4.59
N GLY A 59 -22.65 0.52 -3.43
CA GLY A 59 -23.23 1.09 -2.20
C GLY A 59 -23.62 2.55 -2.39
N HIS A 60 -22.69 3.38 -2.86
CA HIS A 60 -22.92 4.80 -3.11
C HIS A 60 -24.05 5.05 -4.12
N LEU A 61 -24.04 4.34 -5.25
CA LEU A 61 -25.08 4.47 -6.28
C LEU A 61 -26.46 4.08 -5.77
N ARG A 62 -26.57 3.06 -4.90
CA ARG A 62 -27.84 2.70 -4.24
C ARG A 62 -28.31 3.81 -3.31
N THR A 63 -27.43 4.35 -2.48
CA THR A 63 -27.75 5.47 -1.58
C THR A 63 -28.19 6.72 -2.34
N TRP A 64 -27.60 6.98 -3.52
CA TRP A 64 -27.91 8.16 -4.32
C TRP A 64 -29.03 7.96 -5.35
N ASN A 65 -29.61 6.76 -5.45
CA ASN A 65 -30.54 6.40 -6.52
C ASN A 65 -29.97 6.69 -7.94
N GLY A 66 -28.69 6.37 -8.14
CA GLY A 66 -27.90 6.71 -9.33
C GLY A 66 -28.20 5.86 -10.57
N ASN A 67 -29.48 5.69 -10.93
CA ASN A 67 -29.91 4.82 -12.04
C ASN A 67 -29.32 5.25 -13.40
N GLU A 68 -29.04 6.53 -13.59
CA GLU A 68 -28.41 7.08 -14.80
C GLU A 68 -26.98 6.54 -15.06
N TYR A 69 -26.36 5.94 -14.05
CA TYR A 69 -25.05 5.30 -14.12
C TYR A 69 -25.14 3.78 -14.26
N THR A 70 -26.34 3.19 -14.33
CA THR A 70 -26.50 1.73 -14.33
C THR A 70 -27.45 1.16 -15.39
N GLY A 71 -27.19 -0.08 -15.80
CA GLY A 71 -28.11 -0.91 -16.59
C GLY A 71 -28.58 -0.28 -17.91
N GLU A 72 -29.84 -0.54 -18.26
CA GLU A 72 -30.46 -0.05 -19.50
C GLU A 72 -30.52 1.49 -19.54
N THR A 73 -30.82 2.13 -18.41
CA THR A 73 -30.87 3.60 -18.34
C THR A 73 -29.54 4.21 -18.72
N ALA A 74 -28.42 3.70 -18.17
CA ALA A 74 -27.10 4.15 -18.61
C ALA A 74 -26.86 3.87 -20.09
N ALA A 75 -27.12 2.66 -20.56
CA ALA A 75 -26.90 2.27 -21.96
C ALA A 75 -27.64 3.17 -22.97
N CYS A 76 -28.89 3.53 -22.69
CA CYS A 76 -29.70 4.38 -23.57
C CYS A 76 -29.19 5.83 -23.70
N LEU A 77 -28.34 6.29 -22.77
CA LEU A 77 -27.81 7.66 -22.79
C LEU A 77 -26.57 7.82 -23.69
N TRP A 78 -25.94 6.71 -24.08
CA TRP A 78 -24.73 6.72 -24.90
C TRP A 78 -25.08 6.92 -26.38
N GLU A 79 -24.23 7.67 -27.08
CA GLU A 79 -24.37 7.89 -28.52
C GLU A 79 -23.61 6.80 -29.29
N LEU A 80 -24.28 6.17 -30.25
CA LEU A 80 -23.77 5.05 -31.03
C LEU A 80 -23.55 5.46 -32.48
N LYS A 81 -22.41 5.10 -33.06
CA LYS A 81 -22.12 5.26 -34.50
C LYS A 81 -21.48 3.99 -35.04
N ASN A 82 -22.01 3.48 -36.15
CA ASN A 82 -21.60 2.21 -36.78
C ASN A 82 -21.69 1.01 -35.84
N VAL A 83 -22.54 1.10 -34.82
CA VAL A 83 -22.79 0.05 -33.83
C VAL A 83 -24.23 0.18 -33.36
N LYS A 84 -24.89 -0.94 -33.07
CA LYS A 84 -26.24 -0.97 -32.47
C LYS A 84 -26.20 -1.70 -31.13
N SER A 85 -27.08 -1.30 -30.23
CA SER A 85 -27.28 -2.01 -28.97
C SER A 85 -28.17 -3.24 -29.15
N LEU A 86 -27.77 -4.33 -28.50
CA LEU A 86 -28.56 -5.55 -28.33
C LEU A 86 -29.17 -5.63 -26.91
N GLY A 87 -29.16 -4.54 -26.15
CA GLY A 87 -29.61 -4.45 -24.76
C GLY A 87 -28.61 -4.95 -23.71
N ILE A 88 -29.02 -4.91 -22.45
CA ILE A 88 -28.29 -5.52 -21.33
C ILE A 88 -28.63 -7.01 -21.25
N LYS A 89 -27.61 -7.88 -21.37
CA LYS A 89 -27.73 -9.33 -21.19
C LYS A 89 -26.63 -9.80 -20.25
N ASN A 90 -26.95 -10.74 -19.36
CA ASN A 90 -25.99 -11.33 -18.41
C ASN A 90 -25.17 -10.30 -17.61
N ASN A 91 -25.81 -9.19 -17.22
CA ASN A 91 -25.21 -8.04 -16.53
C ASN A 91 -24.08 -7.34 -17.33
N SER A 92 -24.20 -7.25 -18.65
CA SER A 92 -23.34 -6.42 -19.49
C SER A 92 -24.11 -5.84 -20.67
N TRP A 93 -23.58 -4.78 -21.27
CA TRP A 93 -24.12 -4.19 -22.49
C TRP A 93 -23.60 -4.92 -23.73
N HIS A 94 -24.51 -5.48 -24.52
CA HIS A 94 -24.16 -6.18 -25.75
C HIS A 94 -24.30 -5.24 -26.94
N LEU A 95 -23.28 -5.22 -27.79
CA LEU A 95 -23.18 -4.36 -28.96
C LEU A 95 -22.78 -5.17 -30.19
N GLU A 96 -23.30 -4.79 -31.34
CA GLU A 96 -22.95 -5.38 -32.64
C GLU A 96 -22.61 -4.26 -33.62
N ALA A 97 -21.47 -4.37 -34.29
CA ALA A 97 -21.07 -3.44 -35.33
C ALA A 97 -22.06 -3.47 -36.51
N THR A 98 -22.34 -2.30 -37.08
CA THR A 98 -23.23 -2.13 -38.23
C THR A 98 -22.53 -1.46 -39.41
N GLY A 99 -21.22 -1.21 -39.28
CA GLY A 99 -20.38 -0.53 -40.24
C GLY A 99 -18.94 -0.43 -39.73
N PRO A 100 -18.01 0.12 -40.53
CA PRO A 100 -16.61 0.19 -40.16
C PRO A 100 -16.37 1.14 -38.98
N SER A 101 -15.42 0.82 -38.10
CA SER A 101 -15.04 1.65 -36.94
C SER A 101 -16.24 1.91 -35.99
N PRO A 102 -16.82 0.86 -35.37
CA PRO A 102 -17.86 1.02 -34.35
C PRO A 102 -17.37 1.91 -33.21
N THR A 103 -18.14 2.96 -32.90
CA THR A 103 -17.82 3.90 -31.82
C THR A 103 -18.99 4.09 -30.87
N ILE A 104 -18.66 4.23 -29.59
CA ILE A 104 -19.60 4.64 -28.53
C ILE A 104 -19.09 5.94 -27.91
N THR A 105 -19.99 6.88 -27.62
CA THR A 105 -19.62 8.19 -27.07
C THR A 105 -20.38 8.44 -25.78
N THR A 106 -19.67 8.93 -24.76
CA THR A 106 -20.25 9.20 -23.44
C THR A 106 -21.46 10.15 -23.54
N PRO A 107 -22.44 10.03 -22.63
CA PRO A 107 -23.63 10.88 -22.62
C PRO A 107 -23.34 12.38 -22.57
N LYS A 108 -24.19 13.18 -23.23
CA LYS A 108 -24.11 14.65 -23.17
C LYS A 108 -24.37 15.16 -21.75
N GLY A 109 -23.66 16.22 -21.34
CA GLY A 109 -23.80 16.84 -20.03
C GLY A 109 -23.01 16.18 -18.90
N TYR A 110 -22.32 15.06 -19.16
CA TYR A 110 -21.44 14.39 -18.19
C TYR A 110 -19.99 14.79 -18.43
N SER A 111 -19.64 16.02 -18.06
CA SER A 111 -18.25 16.44 -18.07
C SER A 111 -17.47 15.84 -16.90
N LEU A 112 -16.16 15.73 -17.07
CA LEU A 112 -15.19 15.33 -16.05
C LEU A 112 -14.01 16.31 -16.05
N ASN A 113 -13.21 16.26 -15.00
CA ASN A 113 -11.96 17.01 -14.88
C ASN A 113 -10.80 16.05 -15.16
N ALA A 114 -9.91 16.42 -16.07
CA ALA A 114 -8.73 15.65 -16.42
C ALA A 114 -7.83 15.37 -15.19
N PHE A 115 -7.70 16.34 -14.29
CA PHE A 115 -6.91 16.20 -13.07
C PHE A 115 -7.49 15.13 -12.12
N ASP A 116 -8.82 15.09 -11.98
CA ASP A 116 -9.53 14.09 -11.18
C ASP A 116 -9.61 12.71 -11.86
N SER A 117 -9.23 12.62 -13.14
CA SER A 117 -9.39 11.43 -13.97
C SER A 117 -8.07 11.03 -14.63
N PRO A 118 -7.01 10.75 -13.85
CA PRO A 118 -5.69 10.44 -14.40
C PRO A 118 -5.67 9.15 -15.24
N TYR A 119 -6.65 8.27 -15.01
CA TYR A 119 -6.85 7.06 -15.79
C TYR A 119 -8.33 6.91 -16.19
N LEU A 120 -8.55 6.14 -17.24
CA LEU A 120 -9.87 5.58 -17.57
C LEU A 120 -9.76 4.06 -17.60
N GLN A 121 -10.85 3.37 -17.29
CA GLN A 121 -10.91 1.92 -17.39
C GLN A 121 -12.14 1.48 -18.16
N LEU A 122 -11.92 0.62 -19.17
CA LEU A 122 -12.97 -0.09 -19.89
C LEU A 122 -12.91 -1.58 -19.54
N ARG A 123 -14.00 -2.12 -18.99
CA ARG A 123 -14.15 -3.55 -18.72
C ARG A 123 -15.04 -4.15 -19.80
N TRP A 124 -14.47 -4.96 -20.67
CA TRP A 124 -15.16 -5.36 -21.89
C TRP A 124 -14.64 -6.68 -22.47
N LYS A 125 -15.32 -7.16 -23.51
CA LYS A 125 -14.89 -8.19 -24.45
C LYS A 125 -15.19 -7.74 -25.87
N ARG A 126 -14.46 -8.33 -26.81
CA ARG A 126 -14.77 -8.30 -28.25
C ARG A 126 -14.74 -9.70 -28.84
N SER A 127 -15.45 -9.92 -29.95
CA SER A 127 -15.28 -11.12 -30.78
C SER A 127 -14.03 -11.02 -31.65
N GLY A 128 -13.37 -12.16 -31.86
CA GLY A 128 -12.17 -12.26 -32.68
C GLY A 128 -10.97 -11.47 -32.15
N THR A 129 -9.84 -11.56 -32.86
CA THR A 129 -8.65 -10.72 -32.66
C THR A 129 -8.73 -9.48 -33.56
N SER A 130 -8.07 -8.39 -33.18
CA SER A 130 -7.98 -7.19 -34.02
C SER A 130 -7.39 -7.52 -35.40
N LEU A 131 -8.04 -7.06 -36.46
CA LEU A 131 -7.55 -7.16 -37.84
C LEU A 131 -6.51 -6.06 -38.12
N ASN A 132 -5.47 -6.39 -38.87
CA ASN A 132 -4.42 -5.45 -39.31
C ASN A 132 -3.69 -4.70 -38.16
N HIS A 133 -3.68 -5.25 -36.94
CA HIS A 133 -3.10 -4.61 -35.76
C HIS A 133 -3.70 -3.22 -35.44
N ALA A 134 -4.92 -2.92 -35.91
CA ALA A 134 -5.59 -1.67 -35.59
C ALA A 134 -6.02 -1.68 -34.11
N ALA A 135 -5.33 -0.88 -33.29
CA ALA A 135 -5.60 -0.78 -31.86
C ALA A 135 -6.84 0.10 -31.59
N PRO A 136 -7.77 -0.33 -30.71
CA PRO A 136 -8.83 0.56 -30.27
C PRO A 136 -8.24 1.77 -29.55
N TYR A 137 -8.99 2.86 -29.54
CA TYR A 137 -8.55 4.10 -28.94
C TYR A 137 -9.72 4.86 -28.35
N ILE A 138 -9.39 5.73 -27.43
CA ILE A 138 -10.28 6.80 -27.00
C ILE A 138 -9.81 8.12 -27.55
N GLU A 139 -10.74 9.04 -27.71
CA GLU A 139 -10.49 10.44 -27.99
C GLU A 139 -11.50 11.32 -27.28
N TRP A 140 -11.15 12.58 -27.04
CA TRP A 140 -11.95 13.45 -26.20
C TRP A 140 -12.08 14.86 -26.76
N LEU A 141 -13.11 15.54 -26.24
CA LEU A 141 -13.31 16.97 -26.42
C LEU A 141 -13.09 17.66 -25.09
N ARG A 142 -12.22 18.67 -25.08
CA ARG A 142 -12.16 19.67 -24.01
C ARG A 142 -13.30 20.67 -24.18
N GLU A 143 -13.43 21.58 -23.22
CA GLU A 143 -14.49 22.59 -23.22
C GLU A 143 -14.58 23.37 -24.55
N THR A 144 -13.44 23.84 -25.06
CA THR A 144 -13.34 24.66 -26.28
C THR A 144 -13.31 23.87 -27.59
N ASP A 145 -13.05 22.56 -27.55
CA ASP A 145 -12.89 21.76 -28.77
C ASP A 145 -14.25 21.54 -29.47
N THR A 146 -14.32 21.75 -30.78
CA THR A 146 -15.55 21.54 -31.57
C THR A 146 -15.63 20.17 -32.24
N ASP A 147 -14.48 19.56 -32.52
CA ASP A 147 -14.38 18.24 -33.14
C ASP A 147 -13.27 17.40 -32.49
N TYR A 148 -13.34 16.09 -32.71
CA TYR A 148 -12.35 15.12 -32.28
C TYR A 148 -11.12 15.19 -33.19
N SER A 149 -9.93 14.99 -32.62
CA SER A 149 -8.67 15.00 -33.36
C SER A 149 -7.83 13.78 -33.00
N SER A 150 -7.00 13.33 -33.94
CA SER A 150 -5.94 12.35 -33.68
C SER A 150 -4.92 12.83 -32.64
N ASP A 151 -4.78 14.14 -32.44
CA ASP A 151 -3.87 14.72 -31.45
C ASP A 151 -4.36 14.54 -30.01
N ARG A 152 -5.61 14.09 -29.83
CA ARG A 152 -6.24 13.82 -28.53
C ARG A 152 -6.68 12.36 -28.50
N ARG A 153 -5.72 11.44 -28.63
CA ARG A 153 -5.97 10.00 -28.64
C ARG A 153 -5.06 9.24 -27.70
N VAL A 154 -5.65 8.26 -27.01
CA VAL A 154 -4.93 7.22 -26.28
C VAL A 154 -5.40 5.87 -26.80
N TYR A 155 -4.45 5.05 -27.26
CA TYR A 155 -4.70 3.69 -27.70
C TYR A 155 -4.69 2.75 -26.50
N PHE A 156 -5.49 1.69 -26.58
CA PHE A 156 -5.58 0.69 -25.53
C PHE A 156 -5.70 -0.71 -26.13
N TYR A 157 -5.51 -1.72 -25.29
CA TYR A 157 -5.59 -3.13 -25.71
C TYR A 157 -6.49 -3.90 -24.73
N PRO A 158 -7.07 -5.04 -25.14
CA PRO A 158 -7.85 -5.88 -24.24
C PRO A 158 -6.93 -6.60 -23.25
N ASP A 159 -6.51 -5.88 -22.21
CA ASP A 159 -5.51 -6.34 -21.23
C ASP A 159 -6.09 -7.34 -20.23
N LYS A 160 -5.22 -8.24 -19.75
CA LYS A 160 -5.51 -9.14 -18.64
C LYS A 160 -4.72 -8.71 -17.41
N THR A 161 -5.42 -8.19 -16.42
CA THR A 161 -4.90 -7.92 -15.08
C THR A 161 -5.20 -9.11 -14.15
N PRO A 162 -4.62 -9.18 -12.95
CA PRO A 162 -5.01 -10.18 -11.93
C PRO A 162 -6.51 -10.15 -11.58
N LEU A 163 -7.21 -9.05 -11.84
CA LEU A 163 -8.64 -8.90 -11.60
C LEU A 163 -9.50 -9.22 -12.84
N SER A 164 -8.90 -9.37 -14.02
CA SER A 164 -9.59 -9.72 -15.27
C SER A 164 -10.05 -11.18 -15.28
N ARG A 165 -11.17 -11.47 -14.59
CA ARG A 165 -11.78 -12.81 -14.55
C ARG A 165 -12.72 -13.06 -15.71
N LYS A 166 -13.76 -12.23 -15.84
CA LYS A 166 -14.82 -12.37 -16.86
C LYS A 166 -14.59 -11.46 -18.06
N TYR A 167 -14.05 -10.26 -17.83
CA TYR A 167 -13.84 -9.24 -18.85
C TYR A 167 -12.36 -8.86 -18.89
N GLN A 168 -11.87 -8.42 -20.04
CA GLN A 168 -10.59 -7.72 -20.14
C GLN A 168 -10.73 -6.34 -19.51
N HIS A 169 -9.66 -5.85 -18.89
CA HIS A 169 -9.62 -4.58 -18.18
C HIS A 169 -8.60 -3.66 -18.85
N SER A 170 -9.04 -2.88 -19.83
CA SER A 170 -8.20 -1.88 -20.49
C SER A 170 -8.09 -0.64 -19.63
N ILE A 171 -6.90 -0.38 -19.07
CA ILE A 171 -6.61 0.83 -18.27
C ILE A 171 -5.80 1.79 -19.14
N MET A 172 -6.28 3.01 -19.28
CA MET A 172 -5.70 4.05 -20.13
C MET A 172 -5.01 5.11 -19.28
N ASP A 173 -3.70 5.27 -19.43
CA ASP A 173 -2.85 6.23 -18.70
C ASP A 173 -3.02 7.68 -19.21
N MET A 174 -4.18 8.26 -18.98
CA MET A 174 -4.54 9.57 -19.53
C MET A 174 -3.60 10.70 -19.10
N TYR A 175 -3.16 10.69 -17.84
CA TYR A 175 -2.30 11.73 -17.26
C TYR A 175 -0.94 11.89 -17.96
N ARG A 176 -0.50 10.89 -18.74
CA ARG A 176 0.74 10.96 -19.52
C ARG A 176 0.57 11.74 -20.82
N HIS A 177 -0.67 11.94 -21.29
CA HIS A 177 -0.94 12.62 -22.54
C HIS A 177 -1.00 14.16 -22.36
N PRO A 178 -0.23 14.96 -23.12
CA PRO A 178 -0.13 16.41 -22.90
C PRO A 178 -1.46 17.16 -23.07
N GLU A 179 -2.31 16.71 -24.00
CA GLU A 179 -3.63 17.32 -24.22
C GLU A 179 -4.72 16.87 -23.22
N TRP A 180 -4.40 16.00 -22.26
CA TRP A 180 -5.34 15.58 -21.20
C TRP A 180 -5.35 16.60 -20.06
N GLN A 181 -6.04 17.71 -20.30
CA GLN A 181 -6.05 18.84 -19.37
C GLN A 181 -7.42 19.54 -19.32
N GLY A 182 -7.70 20.13 -18.16
CA GLY A 182 -8.91 20.90 -17.92
C GLY A 182 -10.19 20.07 -17.96
N LYS A 183 -11.30 20.72 -18.33
CA LYS A 183 -12.61 20.10 -18.39
C LYS A 183 -12.80 19.33 -19.68
N ILE A 184 -13.12 18.05 -19.55
CA ILE A 184 -13.41 17.14 -20.64
C ILE A 184 -14.93 16.98 -20.76
N LYS A 185 -15.51 17.37 -21.89
CA LYS A 185 -16.98 17.39 -22.07
C LYS A 185 -17.55 16.11 -22.68
N ARG A 186 -16.75 15.38 -23.46
CA ARG A 186 -17.15 14.13 -24.14
C ARG A 186 -15.93 13.23 -24.35
N ILE A 187 -16.12 11.93 -24.24
CA ILE A 187 -15.17 10.89 -24.66
C ILE A 187 -15.84 10.01 -25.70
N ARG A 188 -15.15 9.75 -26.81
CA ARG A 188 -15.52 8.76 -27.83
C ARG A 188 -14.56 7.59 -27.75
N ILE A 189 -15.10 6.38 -27.75
CA ILE A 189 -14.36 5.12 -27.71
C ILE A 189 -14.55 4.46 -29.08
N SER A 190 -13.46 4.31 -29.83
CA SER A 190 -13.44 3.53 -31.07
C SER A 190 -13.03 2.10 -30.75
N LEU A 191 -14.00 1.18 -30.77
CA LEU A 191 -13.85 -0.18 -30.25
C LEU A 191 -13.10 -1.14 -31.20
N ALA A 192 -13.19 -0.90 -32.51
CA ALA A 192 -12.52 -1.70 -33.53
C ALA A 192 -12.29 -0.86 -34.81
N PRO A 193 -11.29 0.05 -34.82
CA PRO A 193 -11.06 0.92 -35.97
C PRO A 193 -10.86 0.13 -37.27
N GLY A 194 -11.63 0.47 -38.31
CA GLY A 194 -11.57 -0.17 -39.63
C GLY A 194 -12.34 -1.49 -39.76
N GLU A 195 -12.85 -2.06 -38.67
CA GLU A 195 -13.56 -3.35 -38.68
C GLU A 195 -15.09 -3.15 -38.67
N SER A 196 -15.85 -4.08 -39.28
CA SER A 196 -17.33 -4.05 -39.34
C SER A 196 -18.04 -5.29 -38.82
N GLU A 197 -17.36 -6.43 -38.67
CA GLU A 197 -17.94 -7.72 -38.26
C GLU A 197 -17.51 -8.11 -36.84
N VAL A 198 -17.77 -7.22 -35.87
CA VAL A 198 -17.32 -7.38 -34.47
C VAL A 198 -18.48 -7.16 -33.50
N THR A 199 -18.57 -8.01 -32.49
CA THR A 199 -19.50 -7.88 -31.36
C THR A 199 -18.74 -7.57 -30.08
N PHE A 200 -19.40 -6.88 -29.15
CA PHE A 200 -18.80 -6.45 -27.89
C PHE A 200 -19.71 -6.75 -26.70
N GLU A 201 -19.11 -7.04 -25.56
CA GLU A 201 -19.77 -7.06 -24.25
C GLU A 201 -19.07 -6.03 -23.36
N ILE A 202 -19.78 -5.01 -22.87
CA ILE A 202 -19.19 -4.00 -21.98
C ILE A 202 -19.81 -4.14 -20.60
N ASP A 203 -18.97 -4.38 -19.60
CA ASP A 203 -19.36 -4.43 -18.19
C ASP A 203 -19.47 -3.03 -17.60
N SER A 204 -18.43 -2.21 -17.80
CA SER A 204 -18.35 -0.87 -17.21
C SER A 204 -17.29 -0.01 -17.88
N PHE A 205 -17.48 1.31 -17.79
CA PHE A 205 -16.51 2.33 -18.20
C PHE A 205 -16.47 3.46 -17.16
N PHE A 206 -15.30 3.77 -16.61
CA PHE A 206 -15.19 4.76 -15.54
C PHE A 206 -13.81 5.41 -15.44
N THR A 207 -13.76 6.57 -14.78
CA THR A 207 -12.53 7.28 -14.41
C THR A 207 -11.88 6.61 -13.21
N VAL A 208 -10.55 6.58 -13.16
CA VAL A 208 -9.79 5.87 -12.13
C VAL A 208 -8.72 6.77 -11.53
N TYR A 209 -8.64 6.76 -10.20
CA TYR A 209 -7.55 7.35 -9.43
C TYR A 209 -6.36 6.39 -9.34
N ASP A 210 -5.14 6.93 -9.22
CA ASP A 210 -3.98 6.11 -8.93
C ASP A 210 -4.03 5.64 -7.49
N THR A 211 -4.34 4.38 -7.26
CA THR A 211 -4.44 3.79 -5.90
C THR A 211 -3.28 2.84 -5.61
N ARG A 212 -2.22 2.91 -6.42
CA ARG A 212 -1.01 2.10 -6.24
C ARG A 212 -0.27 2.53 -4.98
N HIS A 213 0.42 1.57 -4.36
CA HIS A 213 1.13 1.78 -3.09
C HIS A 213 2.63 1.67 -3.30
N THR A 214 3.37 2.74 -2.99
CA THR A 214 4.83 2.84 -3.20
C THR A 214 5.61 1.83 -2.37
N ILE A 215 5.01 1.32 -1.29
CA ILE A 215 5.63 0.36 -0.37
C ILE A 215 5.61 -1.10 -0.87
N ASN A 216 4.85 -1.42 -1.92
CA ASN A 216 4.71 -2.81 -2.36
C ASN A 216 6.03 -3.41 -2.85
N ASN A 217 6.79 -2.65 -3.63
CA ASN A 217 8.09 -3.05 -4.15
C ASN A 217 9.10 -3.41 -3.05
N PRO A 218 9.38 -2.52 -2.07
CA PRO A 218 10.33 -2.83 -1.01
C PRO A 218 9.84 -3.98 -0.12
N ILE A 219 8.53 -4.09 0.16
CA ILE A 219 7.99 -5.22 0.92
C ILE A 219 8.23 -6.55 0.18
N PHE A 220 7.98 -6.59 -1.13
CA PHE A 220 8.25 -7.78 -1.95
C PHE A 220 9.72 -8.21 -1.90
N ILE A 221 10.65 -7.24 -2.02
CA ILE A 221 12.09 -7.48 -1.95
C ILE A 221 12.46 -8.02 -0.56
N LEU A 222 12.06 -7.32 0.51
CA LEU A 222 12.39 -7.69 1.89
C LEU A 222 11.85 -9.07 2.26
N ALA A 223 10.60 -9.38 1.87
CA ALA A 223 10.00 -10.68 2.11
C ALA A 223 10.72 -11.80 1.35
N SER A 224 11.09 -11.56 0.09
CA SER A 224 11.82 -12.52 -0.74
C SER A 224 13.22 -12.80 -0.23
N CYS A 225 13.96 -11.75 0.18
CA CYS A 225 15.26 -11.89 0.83
C CYS A 225 15.15 -12.68 2.14
N ARG A 226 14.19 -12.35 3.01
CA ARG A 226 13.98 -13.09 4.28
C ARG A 226 13.64 -14.55 4.03
N TYR A 227 12.75 -14.84 3.08
CA TYR A 227 12.42 -16.22 2.71
C TYR A 227 13.67 -16.99 2.26
N PHE A 228 14.46 -16.43 1.35
CA PHE A 228 15.68 -17.09 0.88
C PHE A 228 16.70 -17.30 2.01
N ASN A 229 16.96 -16.26 2.83
CA ASN A 229 17.93 -16.35 3.91
C ASN A 229 17.60 -17.51 4.88
N TRP A 230 16.31 -17.73 5.19
CA TRP A 230 15.88 -18.81 6.08
C TRP A 230 15.84 -20.20 5.42
N THR A 231 15.59 -20.28 4.11
CA THR A 231 15.32 -21.55 3.42
C THR A 231 16.50 -22.07 2.61
N GLY A 232 17.38 -21.20 2.12
CA GLY A 232 18.40 -21.55 1.13
C GLY A 232 17.83 -21.97 -0.23
N ASP A 233 16.56 -21.68 -0.51
CA ASP A 233 15.84 -22.13 -1.71
C ASP A 233 16.37 -21.42 -2.98
N LEU A 234 17.39 -22.03 -3.59
CA LEU A 234 18.03 -21.53 -4.81
C LEU A 234 17.08 -21.49 -6.01
N ASP A 235 16.12 -22.41 -6.08
CA ASP A 235 15.16 -22.43 -7.19
C ASP A 235 14.18 -21.26 -7.08
N PHE A 236 13.74 -20.93 -5.87
CA PHE A 236 13.02 -19.69 -5.61
C PHE A 236 13.87 -18.48 -6.00
N LEU A 237 15.13 -18.40 -5.55
CA LEU A 237 16.00 -17.25 -5.82
C LEU A 237 16.18 -17.04 -7.33
N ARG A 238 16.46 -18.11 -8.10
CA ARG A 238 16.58 -18.06 -9.57
C ARG A 238 15.33 -17.50 -10.24
N ARG A 239 14.14 -17.83 -9.75
CA ARG A 239 12.86 -17.32 -10.27
C ARG A 239 12.56 -15.87 -9.86
N GLN A 240 13.04 -15.43 -8.69
CA GLN A 240 12.65 -14.13 -8.12
C GLN A 240 13.69 -13.03 -8.28
N ILE A 241 14.99 -13.34 -8.39
CA ILE A 241 16.06 -12.33 -8.34
C ILE A 241 15.90 -11.21 -9.38
N ASN A 242 15.57 -11.53 -10.62
CA ASN A 242 15.36 -10.52 -11.66
C ASN A 242 14.09 -9.69 -11.43
N ARG A 243 13.07 -10.28 -10.81
CA ARG A 243 11.85 -9.56 -10.39
C ARG A 243 12.17 -8.59 -9.25
N MET A 244 12.99 -9.00 -8.28
CA MET A 244 13.46 -8.13 -7.20
C MET A 244 14.32 -6.98 -7.73
N ARG A 245 15.24 -7.25 -8.66
CA ARG A 245 16.06 -6.24 -9.34
C ARG A 245 15.20 -5.23 -10.09
N LEU A 246 14.21 -5.69 -10.85
CA LEU A 246 13.28 -4.82 -11.57
C LEU A 246 12.43 -3.98 -10.61
N ALA A 247 11.93 -4.58 -9.52
CA ALA A 247 11.18 -3.87 -8.49
C ALA A 247 12.02 -2.78 -7.79
N LEU A 248 13.31 -3.04 -7.51
CA LEU A 248 14.20 -2.04 -6.95
C LEU A 248 14.53 -0.94 -7.97
N ARG A 249 14.74 -1.31 -9.24
CA ARG A 249 14.97 -0.35 -10.33
C ARG A 249 13.78 0.60 -10.49
N TYR A 250 12.55 0.12 -10.36
CA TYR A 250 11.36 0.95 -10.35
C TYR A 250 11.39 2.02 -9.24
N GLN A 251 11.75 1.64 -8.00
CA GLN A 251 11.91 2.61 -6.90
C GLN A 251 13.05 3.61 -7.15
N GLN A 252 14.15 3.12 -7.72
CA GLN A 252 15.32 3.94 -8.05
C GLN A 252 15.02 5.01 -9.10
N THR A 253 14.21 4.69 -10.10
CA THR A 253 13.98 5.58 -11.26
C THR A 253 12.62 6.27 -11.19
N VAL A 254 11.52 5.53 -11.15
CA VAL A 254 10.16 6.08 -11.21
C VAL A 254 9.83 6.82 -9.92
N MET A 255 10.17 6.25 -8.74
CA MET A 255 9.99 6.93 -7.46
C MET A 255 11.14 7.90 -7.09
N GLY A 256 12.10 8.11 -8.02
CA GLY A 256 13.16 9.08 -7.87
C GLY A 256 14.24 8.74 -6.85
N GLY A 257 14.33 7.49 -6.37
CA GLY A 257 15.29 7.07 -5.34
C GLY A 257 16.75 7.40 -5.64
N LEU A 258 17.19 7.29 -6.91
CA LEU A 258 18.55 7.68 -7.35
C LEU A 258 18.73 9.18 -7.52
N LYS A 259 17.66 9.89 -7.91
CA LYS A 259 17.71 11.32 -8.19
C LYS A 259 17.71 12.14 -6.90
N TYR A 260 16.93 11.72 -5.91
CA TYR A 260 16.65 12.50 -4.72
C TYR A 260 17.25 11.92 -3.44
N ASN A 261 17.80 10.70 -3.48
CA ASN A 261 18.23 9.93 -2.31
C ASN A 261 17.11 9.72 -1.27
N HIS A 262 15.86 9.72 -1.72
CA HIS A 262 14.67 9.37 -0.96
C HIS A 262 13.54 9.08 -1.96
N ILE A 263 12.41 8.56 -1.49
CA ILE A 263 11.25 8.33 -2.32
C ILE A 263 10.47 9.64 -2.47
N ARG A 264 10.37 10.11 -3.71
CA ARG A 264 9.42 11.15 -4.12
C ARG A 264 8.35 10.51 -4.99
N ASN A 265 7.14 10.34 -4.48
CA ASN A 265 6.04 9.75 -5.24
C ASN A 265 5.51 10.75 -6.28
N PRO A 266 5.74 10.54 -7.59
CA PRO A 266 5.32 11.49 -8.62
C PRO A 266 3.92 11.19 -9.17
N TRP A 267 3.27 10.12 -8.69
CA TRP A 267 2.00 9.68 -9.22
C TRP A 267 0.88 10.73 -8.99
N PRO A 268 -0.09 10.83 -9.91
CA PRO A 268 -1.19 11.79 -9.78
C PRO A 268 -1.95 11.62 -8.45
N GLY A 269 -2.06 12.71 -7.68
CA GLY A 269 -2.79 12.76 -6.41
C GLY A 269 -2.05 12.23 -5.18
N HIS A 270 -0.83 11.72 -5.35
CA HIS A 270 0.05 11.28 -4.27
C HIS A 270 0.98 12.41 -3.79
N ASP A 271 0.44 13.59 -3.57
CA ASP A 271 1.22 14.83 -3.42
C ASP A 271 1.35 15.35 -1.97
N GLY A 272 0.94 14.56 -0.98
CA GLY A 272 1.03 14.96 0.43
C GLY A 272 -0.07 15.92 0.88
N LEU A 273 -0.93 16.38 -0.02
CA LEU A 273 -1.99 17.35 0.28
C LEU A 273 -3.27 16.64 0.73
N PRO A 274 -4.08 17.23 1.63
CA PRO A 274 -5.39 16.66 1.96
C PRO A 274 -6.37 16.82 0.80
N SER A 275 -7.33 15.90 0.72
CA SER A 275 -8.37 15.92 -0.33
C SER A 275 -9.48 16.95 -0.05
N TRP A 276 -9.40 17.67 1.06
CA TRP A 276 -10.32 18.72 1.48
C TRP A 276 -9.65 19.62 2.53
N HIS A 277 -10.23 20.78 2.76
CA HIS A 277 -9.88 21.65 3.88
C HIS A 277 -11.14 22.27 4.48
N LYS A 278 -11.06 22.68 5.73
CA LYS A 278 -12.07 23.51 6.40
C LYS A 278 -11.44 24.86 6.69
N ASP A 279 -12.16 25.92 6.39
CA ASP A 279 -11.75 27.27 6.78
C ASP A 279 -12.15 27.57 8.24
N ASP A 280 -11.77 28.77 8.72
CA ASP A 280 -11.98 29.20 10.11
C ASP A 280 -13.46 29.27 10.53
N ILE A 281 -14.39 29.31 9.56
CA ILE A 281 -15.85 29.28 9.80
C ILE A 281 -16.46 27.88 9.62
N GLY A 282 -15.62 26.86 9.41
CA GLY A 282 -16.01 25.46 9.27
C GLY A 282 -16.53 25.05 7.89
N LYS A 283 -16.40 25.90 6.87
CA LYS A 283 -16.82 25.57 5.51
C LYS A 283 -15.86 24.55 4.90
N LEU A 284 -16.41 23.40 4.53
CA LEU A 284 -15.69 22.32 3.87
C LEU A 284 -15.54 22.58 2.37
N THR A 285 -14.29 22.59 1.88
CA THR A 285 -13.96 22.68 0.45
C THR A 285 -13.21 21.42 0.03
N PHE A 286 -13.70 20.75 -1.02
CA PHE A 286 -13.09 19.53 -1.55
C PHE A 286 -12.05 19.83 -2.63
N ASN A 287 -10.85 19.30 -2.43
CA ASN A 287 -9.72 19.30 -3.36
C ASN A 287 -9.56 17.88 -3.93
N SER A 288 -10.54 17.43 -4.70
CA SER A 288 -10.53 16.07 -5.25
C SER A 288 -9.35 15.85 -6.21
N GLY A 289 -8.90 14.61 -6.33
CA GLY A 289 -7.66 14.29 -7.07
C GLY A 289 -6.38 14.54 -6.29
N HIS A 290 -6.46 15.07 -5.07
CA HIS A 290 -5.38 15.12 -4.08
C HIS A 290 -5.63 14.13 -2.94
N GLY A 291 -4.59 13.87 -2.16
CA GLY A 291 -4.68 13.10 -0.93
C GLY A 291 -4.99 11.63 -1.15
N ILE A 292 -4.37 11.01 -2.15
CA ILE A 292 -4.47 9.57 -2.34
C ILE A 292 -3.41 8.89 -1.49
N GLY A 293 -3.82 7.96 -0.62
CA GLY A 293 -2.91 7.16 0.19
C GLY A 293 -2.11 6.17 -0.67
N ASN A 294 -0.91 5.85 -0.19
CA ASN A 294 0.07 5.04 -0.94
C ASN A 294 0.74 3.95 -0.10
N ASN A 295 0.24 3.70 1.11
CA ASN A 295 0.85 2.80 2.07
C ASN A 295 -0.20 2.13 2.99
N TYR A 296 0.26 1.44 4.04
CA TYR A 296 -0.61 0.74 5.00
C TYR A 296 -1.70 1.64 5.60
N TRP A 297 -1.40 2.93 5.78
CA TRP A 297 -2.29 3.94 6.32
C TRP A 297 -3.08 4.64 5.21
N ASP A 298 -3.92 3.85 4.56
CA ASP A 298 -4.65 4.15 3.32
C ASP A 298 -5.46 5.47 3.28
N ILE A 299 -5.97 5.95 4.42
CA ILE A 299 -6.69 7.25 4.49
C ILE A 299 -5.80 8.45 4.85
N LEU A 300 -4.53 8.23 5.18
CA LEU A 300 -3.58 9.31 5.43
C LEU A 300 -2.84 9.65 4.13
N PRO A 301 -2.83 10.92 3.70
CA PRO A 301 -2.30 11.30 2.40
C PRO A 301 -0.77 11.42 2.41
N PHE A 302 -0.07 10.38 2.86
CA PHE A 302 1.38 10.26 2.68
C PHE A 302 1.70 10.29 1.19
N GLY A 303 2.68 11.10 0.81
CA GLY A 303 3.01 11.31 -0.60
C GLY A 303 4.05 12.39 -0.78
N TRP A 304 4.33 12.68 -2.04
CA TRP A 304 5.45 13.50 -2.49
C TRP A 304 6.75 13.02 -1.84
N ASP A 305 7.43 13.80 -1.01
CA ASP A 305 8.61 13.34 -0.29
C ASP A 305 8.18 12.52 0.94
N ASP A 306 8.22 11.20 0.83
CA ASP A 306 7.55 10.28 1.76
C ASP A 306 8.56 9.50 2.61
N LEU A 307 8.58 9.72 3.92
CA LEU A 307 9.51 9.01 4.81
C LEU A 307 9.14 7.54 4.96
N TYR A 308 7.85 7.20 5.03
CA TYR A 308 7.40 5.82 5.23
C TYR A 308 7.89 4.93 4.08
N ALA A 309 7.73 5.40 2.84
CA ALA A 309 8.28 4.73 1.67
C ALA A 309 9.82 4.76 1.64
N THR A 310 10.44 5.88 2.07
CA THR A 310 11.91 6.03 2.12
C THR A 310 12.56 5.04 3.09
N ASN A 311 11.97 4.81 4.28
CA ASN A 311 12.44 3.82 5.26
C ASN A 311 12.57 2.43 4.62
N GLN A 312 11.53 2.02 3.90
CA GLN A 312 11.48 0.69 3.30
C GLN A 312 12.35 0.59 2.04
N TYR A 313 12.46 1.67 1.26
CA TYR A 313 13.40 1.76 0.14
C TYR A 313 14.86 1.62 0.59
N TYR A 314 15.24 2.30 1.68
CA TYR A 314 16.55 2.13 2.31
C TYR A 314 16.82 0.68 2.67
N ALA A 315 15.88 0.05 3.39
CA ALA A 315 16.00 -1.34 3.83
C ALA A 315 16.08 -2.32 2.64
N ALA A 316 15.24 -2.14 1.62
CA ALA A 316 15.25 -2.99 0.42
C ALA A 316 16.54 -2.82 -0.40
N THR A 317 17.10 -1.61 -0.44
CA THR A 317 18.38 -1.34 -1.11
C THR A 317 19.53 -2.10 -0.42
N LEU A 318 19.56 -2.09 0.92
CA LEU A 318 20.54 -2.88 1.69
C LEU A 318 20.35 -4.38 1.51
N ALA A 319 19.12 -4.88 1.62
CA ALA A 319 18.83 -6.30 1.45
C ALA A 319 19.22 -6.80 0.05
N MET A 320 19.01 -5.98 -0.99
CA MET A 320 19.49 -6.29 -2.34
C MET A 320 21.02 -6.23 -2.46
N ALA A 321 21.70 -5.33 -1.74
CA ALA A 321 23.15 -5.29 -1.73
C ALA A 321 23.73 -6.59 -1.16
N GLU A 322 23.22 -7.04 -0.01
CA GLU A 322 23.63 -8.30 0.63
C GLU A 322 23.33 -9.51 -0.27
N MET A 323 22.15 -9.55 -0.89
CA MET A 323 21.77 -10.63 -1.80
C MET A 323 22.69 -10.69 -3.02
N GLU A 324 22.96 -9.53 -3.66
CA GLU A 324 23.83 -9.46 -4.84
C GLU A 324 25.28 -9.81 -4.49
N GLU A 325 25.75 -9.44 -3.30
CA GLU A 325 27.08 -9.83 -2.81
C GLU A 325 27.16 -11.34 -2.58
N ALA A 326 26.17 -11.94 -1.93
CA ALA A 326 26.10 -13.38 -1.72
C ALA A 326 26.07 -14.14 -3.05
N ILE A 327 25.32 -13.66 -4.04
CA ILE A 327 25.30 -14.22 -5.40
C ILE A 327 26.69 -14.15 -6.05
N GLN A 328 27.41 -13.03 -5.91
CA GLN A 328 28.75 -12.87 -6.47
C GLN A 328 29.77 -13.80 -5.82
N GLN A 329 29.65 -14.03 -4.52
CA GLN A 329 30.54 -14.90 -3.75
C GLN A 329 30.25 -16.39 -3.98
N ASN A 330 29.09 -16.74 -4.54
CA ASN A 330 28.65 -18.11 -4.75
C ASN A 330 28.33 -18.42 -6.23
N PRO A 331 29.34 -18.47 -7.13
CA PRO A 331 29.12 -18.70 -8.56
C PRO A 331 28.40 -20.02 -8.86
N GLY A 332 28.58 -21.05 -8.00
CA GLY A 332 27.90 -22.34 -8.14
C GLY A 332 26.37 -22.30 -7.97
N TRP A 333 25.80 -21.19 -7.48
CA TRP A 333 24.35 -21.01 -7.42
C TRP A 333 23.71 -20.85 -8.81
N ASN A 334 24.50 -20.56 -9.85
CA ASN A 334 24.03 -20.41 -11.23
C ASN A 334 22.84 -19.44 -11.34
N ILE A 335 22.93 -18.31 -10.63
CA ILE A 335 21.91 -17.27 -10.63
C ILE A 335 21.99 -16.50 -11.96
N PRO A 336 20.86 -16.28 -12.66
CA PRO A 336 20.83 -15.41 -13.82
C PRO A 336 21.33 -14.00 -13.45
N ILE A 337 22.34 -13.49 -14.16
CA ILE A 337 22.91 -12.16 -13.89
C ILE A 337 22.25 -11.11 -14.80
N GLY A 338 22.39 -11.28 -16.12
CA GLY A 338 21.72 -10.45 -17.14
C GLY A 338 21.99 -8.94 -17.05
N ILE A 339 21.27 -8.16 -17.86
CA ILE A 339 21.34 -6.69 -17.89
C ILE A 339 20.81 -6.03 -16.62
N THR A 340 20.07 -6.78 -15.79
CA THR A 340 19.42 -6.29 -14.56
C THR A 340 20.32 -6.38 -13.33
N LYS A 341 21.55 -6.91 -13.46
CA LYS A 341 22.50 -7.03 -12.34
C LYS A 341 22.68 -5.69 -11.62
N LEU A 342 22.69 -5.73 -10.30
CA LEU A 342 23.03 -4.59 -9.45
C LEU A 342 24.41 -4.79 -8.83
N ASP A 343 25.15 -3.70 -8.64
CA ASP A 343 26.45 -3.71 -7.97
C ASP A 343 26.25 -3.53 -6.45
N PRO A 344 26.66 -4.50 -5.60
CA PRO A 344 26.49 -4.41 -4.15
C PRO A 344 27.12 -3.17 -3.52
N LYS A 345 28.31 -2.77 -3.97
CA LYS A 345 29.03 -1.61 -3.41
C LYS A 345 28.32 -0.31 -3.75
N GLN A 346 27.77 -0.21 -4.97
CA GLN A 346 26.94 0.93 -5.36
C GLN A 346 25.64 0.97 -4.56
N LEU A 347 24.98 -0.17 -4.35
CA LEU A 347 23.76 -0.25 -3.52
C LEU A 347 24.04 0.16 -2.07
N CYS A 348 25.11 -0.35 -1.44
CA CYS A 348 25.50 0.05 -0.09
C CYS A 348 25.80 1.55 0.02
N ARG A 349 26.54 2.11 -0.95
CA ARG A 349 26.81 3.55 -1.01
C ARG A 349 25.51 4.36 -1.13
N HIS A 350 24.63 3.94 -2.03
CA HIS A 350 23.33 4.59 -2.24
C HIS A 350 22.47 4.54 -0.98
N ALA A 351 22.39 3.38 -0.33
CA ALA A 351 21.67 3.24 0.94
C ALA A 351 22.22 4.21 2.01
N GLY A 352 23.55 4.36 2.10
CA GLY A 352 24.18 5.36 2.98
C GLY A 352 23.71 6.80 2.69
N GLN A 353 23.67 7.18 1.41
CA GLN A 353 23.18 8.50 0.97
C GLN A 353 21.69 8.70 1.27
N VAL A 354 20.89 7.64 1.14
CA VAL A 354 19.46 7.65 1.51
C VAL A 354 19.30 7.88 3.01
N LYS A 355 20.05 7.14 3.84
CA LYS A 355 20.05 7.32 5.30
C LYS A 355 20.43 8.75 5.68
N GLU A 356 21.51 9.30 5.13
CA GLU A 356 21.93 10.67 5.39
C GLU A 356 20.84 11.69 5.00
N THR A 357 20.28 11.54 3.80
CA THR A 357 19.24 12.44 3.28
C THR A 357 17.98 12.38 4.14
N ALA A 358 17.52 11.18 4.52
CA ALA A 358 16.33 11.01 5.32
C ALA A 358 16.48 11.62 6.72
N ASN A 359 17.64 11.41 7.36
CA ASN A 359 17.97 11.99 8.66
C ASN A 359 18.06 13.53 8.65
N ARG A 360 18.43 14.12 7.51
CA ARG A 360 18.47 15.57 7.33
C ARG A 360 17.09 16.16 7.01
N LEU A 361 16.34 15.50 6.13
CA LEU A 361 15.13 16.05 5.52
C LEU A 361 13.89 15.88 6.42
N PHE A 362 13.70 14.69 6.97
CA PHE A 362 12.47 14.31 7.67
C PHE A 362 12.57 14.43 9.19
N TRP A 363 13.75 14.66 9.74
CA TRP A 363 13.91 14.83 11.18
C TRP A 363 13.39 16.19 11.65
N ASN A 364 12.39 16.17 12.52
CA ASN A 364 11.92 17.35 13.24
C ASN A 364 12.79 17.53 14.49
N LYS A 365 13.77 18.44 14.41
CA LYS A 365 14.68 18.74 15.52
C LYS A 365 13.99 19.30 16.76
N GLN A 366 12.86 20.00 16.58
CA GLN A 366 12.12 20.61 17.69
C GLN A 366 11.44 19.52 18.53
N ASP A 367 10.78 18.58 17.86
CA ASP A 367 9.98 17.55 18.54
C ASP A 367 10.76 16.23 18.74
N GLY A 368 11.98 16.13 18.19
CA GLY A 368 12.87 14.98 18.35
C GLY A 368 12.28 13.69 17.79
N ARG A 369 11.61 13.78 16.63
CA ARG A 369 10.98 12.67 15.93
C ARG A 369 10.94 12.94 14.42
N TYR A 370 10.63 11.92 13.64
CA TYR A 370 10.41 12.06 12.21
C TYR A 370 8.98 12.48 11.86
N ILE A 371 8.87 13.31 10.83
CA ILE A 371 7.62 13.69 10.15
C ILE A 371 7.21 12.61 9.13
N ALA A 372 5.92 12.57 8.76
CA ALA A 372 5.39 11.65 7.74
C ALA A 372 5.95 11.92 6.34
N CYS A 373 5.78 13.16 5.87
CA CYS A 373 6.18 13.58 4.55
C CYS A 373 6.39 15.09 4.47
N ILE A 374 6.96 15.53 3.35
CA ILE A 374 6.92 16.93 2.90
C ILE A 374 6.04 16.96 1.65
N ASP A 375 4.92 17.68 1.73
CA ASP A 375 3.97 17.76 0.63
C ASP A 375 4.54 18.57 -0.56
N LYS A 376 3.80 18.56 -1.67
CA LYS A 376 4.20 19.25 -2.91
C LYS A 376 4.31 20.77 -2.77
N ASN A 377 3.69 21.35 -1.75
CA ASN A 377 3.80 22.78 -1.41
C ASN A 377 4.95 23.06 -0.43
N GLY A 378 5.66 22.04 0.05
CA GLY A 378 6.77 22.16 0.98
C GLY A 378 6.37 22.08 2.46
N ASN A 379 5.11 21.80 2.79
CA ASN A 379 4.68 21.70 4.19
C ASN A 379 5.05 20.34 4.77
N LYS A 380 5.44 20.35 6.05
CA LYS A 380 5.80 19.16 6.81
C LYS A 380 4.60 18.66 7.61
N HIS A 381 4.27 17.38 7.50
CA HIS A 381 3.14 16.78 8.21
C HIS A 381 3.60 15.91 9.37
N ASP A 382 3.29 16.31 10.60
CA ASP A 382 3.66 15.61 11.84
C ASP A 382 2.50 15.58 12.83
N TYR A 383 1.96 14.38 13.03
CA TYR A 383 0.94 14.07 14.05
C TYR A 383 1.47 13.08 15.10
N GLY A 384 2.78 12.99 15.24
CA GLY A 384 3.43 12.15 16.22
C GLY A 384 3.23 10.66 15.97
N TYR A 385 3.60 10.24 14.76
CA TYR A 385 3.47 8.88 14.25
C TYR A 385 4.46 7.92 14.93
N THR A 386 4.00 7.16 15.93
CA THR A 386 4.87 6.24 16.68
C THR A 386 5.33 5.08 15.81
N PHE A 387 4.43 4.49 15.01
CA PHE A 387 4.75 3.41 14.08
C PHE A 387 5.86 3.79 13.09
N LEU A 388 5.83 5.01 12.55
CA LEU A 388 6.80 5.51 11.57
C LEU A 388 8.20 5.61 12.18
N ASN A 389 8.26 6.09 13.42
CA ASN A 389 9.50 6.28 14.15
C ASN A 389 10.08 4.94 14.65
N LEU A 390 9.22 4.02 15.08
CA LEU A 390 9.63 2.64 15.42
C LEU A 390 10.13 1.88 14.19
N ASP A 391 9.47 2.04 13.03
CA ASP A 391 9.92 1.50 11.75
C ASP A 391 11.30 2.04 11.35
N ALA A 392 11.56 3.34 11.57
CA ALA A 392 12.87 3.94 11.29
C ALA A 392 13.99 3.33 12.15
N ILE A 393 13.69 2.91 13.39
CA ILE A 393 14.62 2.17 14.25
C ILE A 393 14.80 0.75 13.74
N TRP A 394 13.70 0.04 13.44
CA TRP A 394 13.72 -1.34 12.94
C TRP A 394 14.56 -1.49 11.67
N TYR A 395 14.35 -0.60 10.70
CA TYR A 395 15.10 -0.61 9.45
C TYR A 395 16.51 -0.02 9.58
N ASN A 396 16.92 0.43 10.77
CA ASN A 396 18.20 1.11 11.02
C ASN A 396 18.38 2.36 10.15
N LEU A 397 17.30 3.06 9.80
CA LEU A 397 17.39 4.37 9.16
C LEU A 397 17.76 5.44 10.19
N ALA A 398 17.21 5.35 11.41
CA ALA A 398 17.52 6.30 12.48
C ALA A 398 19.01 6.26 12.83
N THR A 399 19.61 7.43 13.14
CA THR A 399 20.89 7.45 13.84
C THR A 399 20.68 7.01 15.30
N GLN A 400 21.76 6.66 15.99
CA GLN A 400 21.67 6.27 17.39
C GLN A 400 21.08 7.40 18.24
N GLU A 401 21.47 8.66 17.98
CA GLU A 401 20.96 9.82 18.71
C GLU A 401 19.46 10.04 18.46
N HIS A 402 19.01 9.87 17.22
CA HIS A 402 17.59 9.97 16.87
C HIS A 402 16.78 8.83 17.52
N ALA A 403 17.29 7.61 17.50
CA ALA A 403 16.64 6.46 18.13
C ALA A 403 16.46 6.66 19.64
N TRP A 404 17.47 7.19 20.33
CA TRP A 404 17.35 7.56 21.75
C TRP A 404 16.26 8.63 22.00
N GLN A 405 16.20 9.68 21.18
CA GLN A 405 15.18 10.72 21.32
C GLN A 405 13.76 10.22 21.04
N ILE A 406 13.62 9.32 20.07
CA ILE A 406 12.36 8.62 19.78
C ILE A 406 11.93 7.82 20.99
N MET A 407 12.82 6.99 21.55
CA MET A 407 12.46 6.14 22.69
C MET A 407 12.19 6.94 23.97
N ASP A 408 12.91 8.03 24.22
CA ASP A 408 12.60 8.92 25.34
C ASP A 408 11.19 9.53 25.21
N TRP A 409 10.73 9.86 23.99
CA TRP A 409 9.36 10.33 23.76
C TRP A 409 8.31 9.22 23.85
N ILE A 410 8.50 8.11 23.13
CA ILE A 410 7.52 7.01 23.08
C ILE A 410 7.31 6.40 24.47
N THR A 411 8.37 6.28 25.29
CA THR A 411 8.25 5.78 26.67
C THR A 411 7.60 6.78 27.63
N GLY A 412 7.26 7.98 27.18
CA GLY A 412 6.64 9.03 27.98
C GLY A 412 7.60 9.78 28.90
N LYS A 413 8.90 9.47 28.88
CA LYS A 413 9.93 10.17 29.67
C LYS A 413 10.12 11.61 29.19
N ARG A 414 9.99 11.84 27.88
CA ARG A 414 10.04 13.16 27.25
C ARG A 414 8.66 13.55 26.75
N ILE A 415 8.23 14.76 27.12
CA ILE A 415 6.96 15.34 26.70
C ILE A 415 7.19 16.23 25.48
N VAL A 416 6.42 16.03 24.42
CA VAL A 416 6.42 16.88 23.23
C VAL A 416 5.28 17.89 23.35
N LYS A 417 5.60 19.18 23.21
CA LYS A 417 4.60 20.25 23.34
C LYS A 417 3.61 20.20 22.16
N GLY A 418 2.32 20.18 22.48
CA GLY A 418 1.24 20.19 21.47
C GLY A 418 0.73 18.80 21.08
N ASP A 419 1.37 17.73 21.56
CA ASP A 419 0.80 16.39 21.48
C ASP A 419 -0.44 16.28 22.38
N THR A 420 -1.43 15.52 21.92
CA THR A 420 -2.65 15.17 22.65
C THR A 420 -2.38 14.05 23.66
N SER A 421 -1.55 13.08 23.28
CA SER A 421 -1.06 11.98 24.13
C SER A 421 0.33 12.31 24.66
N THR A 422 0.52 12.23 25.97
CA THR A 422 1.83 12.42 26.59
C THR A 422 2.02 11.46 27.77
N GLY A 423 3.28 11.22 28.15
CA GLY A 423 3.58 10.36 29.30
C GLY A 423 2.99 8.96 29.16
N ALA A 424 2.35 8.48 30.23
CA ALA A 424 1.75 7.15 30.27
C ALA A 424 0.56 6.98 29.29
N ASP A 425 -0.10 8.05 28.84
CA ASP A 425 -1.24 7.95 27.92
C ASP A 425 -0.82 7.44 26.52
N ILE A 426 0.46 7.53 26.16
CA ILE A 426 0.98 6.95 24.92
C ILE A 426 0.67 5.44 24.87
N TYR A 427 0.64 4.76 26.02
CA TYR A 427 0.28 3.34 26.16
C TYR A 427 -1.15 3.12 26.67
N ARG A 428 -2.09 4.03 26.38
CA ARG A 428 -3.51 3.94 26.81
C ARG A 428 -4.16 2.58 26.56
N TRP A 429 -3.81 1.94 25.43
CA TRP A 429 -4.37 0.66 24.99
C TRP A 429 -3.65 -0.56 25.56
N ARG A 430 -2.61 -0.31 26.36
CA ARG A 430 -1.76 -1.26 27.07
C ARG A 430 -0.92 -2.15 26.16
N PHE A 431 -1.44 -2.71 25.07
CA PHE A 431 -0.67 -3.65 24.25
C PHE A 431 0.45 -2.99 23.43
N GLY A 432 0.28 -1.71 23.08
CA GLY A 432 1.24 -0.96 22.27
C GLY A 432 0.99 0.54 22.37
N PRO A 433 1.90 1.36 21.79
CA PRO A 433 1.72 2.80 21.77
C PRO A 433 0.56 3.18 20.84
N ARG A 434 -0.06 4.34 21.10
CA ARG A 434 -0.98 4.97 20.14
C ARG A 434 -0.26 5.22 18.81
N ALA A 435 -0.92 5.00 17.69
CA ALA A 435 -0.37 5.22 16.36
C ALA A 435 0.02 6.68 16.12
N THR A 436 -0.78 7.61 16.66
CA THR A 436 -0.49 9.04 16.71
C THR A 436 -0.60 9.57 18.14
N THR A 437 0.28 10.50 18.48
CA THR A 437 0.24 11.22 19.76
C THR A 437 -0.40 12.59 19.63
N ARG A 438 -0.60 13.11 18.42
CA ARG A 438 -1.33 14.36 18.18
C ARG A 438 -2.60 14.07 17.38
N ARG A 439 -3.72 14.64 17.84
CA ARG A 439 -5.01 14.58 17.15
C ARG A 439 -4.90 15.14 15.73
N ASN A 440 -5.36 14.38 14.74
CA ASN A 440 -5.43 14.79 13.34
C ASN A 440 -6.90 14.96 12.91
N VAL A 441 -7.30 16.20 12.56
CA VAL A 441 -8.64 16.51 12.03
C VAL A 441 -8.59 17.28 10.70
N GLU A 442 -7.43 17.35 10.05
CA GLU A 442 -7.21 18.22 8.89
C GLU A 442 -6.54 17.51 7.72
N TRP A 443 -5.78 16.44 7.99
CA TRP A 443 -4.92 15.82 7.01
C TRP A 443 -5.39 14.39 6.66
N TYR A 444 -6.37 14.31 5.76
CA TYR A 444 -6.96 13.06 5.30
C TYR A 444 -7.20 13.01 3.79
N GLY A 445 -7.18 11.77 3.31
CA GLY A 445 -7.41 11.42 1.93
C GLY A 445 -8.87 11.34 1.52
N GLN A 446 -9.06 11.04 0.25
CA GLN A 446 -10.35 11.11 -0.42
C GLN A 446 -11.35 10.09 0.15
N GLY A 447 -12.58 10.55 0.38
CA GLY A 447 -13.64 9.75 1.01
C GLY A 447 -13.70 9.84 2.54
N TRP A 448 -12.73 10.50 3.19
CA TRP A 448 -12.70 10.69 4.64
C TRP A 448 -12.64 12.18 5.02
N TRP A 449 -13.81 12.82 5.21
CA TRP A 449 -13.95 14.29 5.26
C TRP A 449 -14.55 14.88 6.54
N ALA A 450 -14.85 14.04 7.53
CA ALA A 450 -15.34 14.46 8.84
C ALA A 450 -14.65 13.70 9.98
N PRO A 451 -13.30 13.70 10.06
CA PRO A 451 -12.57 12.97 11.11
C PRO A 451 -12.94 13.45 12.52
N GLU A 452 -13.35 14.70 12.67
CA GLU A 452 -13.82 15.26 13.95
C GLU A 452 -15.12 14.65 14.46
N SER A 453 -15.87 13.93 13.62
CA SER A 453 -17.08 13.22 14.04
C SER A 453 -16.79 12.01 14.95
N LEU A 454 -15.55 11.54 14.99
CA LEU A 454 -15.10 10.46 15.85
C LEU A 454 -14.26 11.01 17.00
N GLU A 455 -14.44 10.50 18.22
CA GLU A 455 -13.55 10.83 19.32
C GLU A 455 -12.09 10.38 19.06
N TRP A 456 -11.13 11.03 19.69
CA TRP A 456 -9.73 10.65 19.55
C TRP A 456 -9.46 9.27 20.17
N GLY A 457 -8.89 8.36 19.37
CA GLY A 457 -8.77 6.95 19.73
C GLY A 457 -9.87 6.04 19.15
N TYR A 458 -10.89 6.56 18.48
CA TYR A 458 -11.89 5.76 17.74
C TYR A 458 -11.51 5.47 16.28
N GLN A 459 -10.32 5.90 15.85
CA GLN A 459 -9.77 5.59 14.54
C GLN A 459 -8.30 5.21 14.69
N ILE A 460 -7.85 4.16 14.00
CA ILE A 460 -6.49 3.65 14.14
C ILE A 460 -5.46 4.74 13.79
N GLN A 461 -5.71 5.48 12.72
CA GLN A 461 -4.89 6.59 12.22
C GLN A 461 -4.85 7.81 13.16
N ASP A 462 -5.71 7.85 14.19
CA ASP A 462 -5.91 9.03 15.03
C ASP A 462 -6.16 8.67 16.51
N GLY A 463 -5.06 8.40 17.21
CA GLY A 463 -5.04 8.03 18.63
C GLY A 463 -5.31 6.56 18.91
N GLY A 464 -5.67 5.77 17.89
CA GLY A 464 -5.84 4.32 17.97
C GLY A 464 -4.52 3.55 18.03
N ALA A 465 -4.53 2.23 17.80
CA ALA A 465 -3.33 1.39 17.80
C ALA A 465 -3.52 0.07 17.03
N VAL A 466 -2.41 -0.55 16.61
CA VAL A 466 -2.40 -1.88 15.96
C VAL A 466 -1.51 -2.83 16.75
N LEU A 467 -2.02 -4.01 17.12
CA LEU A 467 -1.31 -4.97 17.96
C LEU A 467 0.01 -5.43 17.32
N GLY A 468 0.02 -5.67 16.00
CA GLY A 468 1.24 -6.04 15.27
C GLY A 468 2.39 -5.05 15.41
N PHE A 469 2.11 -3.75 15.59
CA PHE A 469 3.16 -2.73 15.75
C PHE A 469 3.81 -2.73 17.12
N SER A 470 3.27 -3.48 18.09
CA SER A 470 3.93 -3.75 19.37
C SER A 470 5.24 -4.53 19.19
N PHE A 471 5.39 -5.29 18.09
CA PHE A 471 6.67 -5.91 17.72
C PHE A 471 7.77 -4.85 17.55
N TYR A 472 7.50 -3.77 16.80
CA TYR A 472 8.48 -2.72 16.55
C TYR A 472 8.81 -1.93 17.83
N ASP A 473 7.84 -1.73 18.73
CA ASP A 473 8.08 -1.16 20.05
C ASP A 473 9.01 -2.04 20.89
N LEU A 474 8.70 -3.33 21.01
CA LEU A 474 9.54 -4.28 21.75
C LEU A 474 10.95 -4.37 21.16
N TRP A 475 11.06 -4.40 19.84
CA TRP A 475 12.34 -4.38 19.15
C TRP A 475 13.13 -3.11 19.49
N ALA A 476 12.54 -1.93 19.33
CA ALA A 476 13.21 -0.66 19.59
C ALA A 476 13.63 -0.54 21.06
N ARG A 477 12.78 -0.96 22.00
CA ARG A 477 13.13 -1.06 23.43
C ARG A 477 14.33 -1.95 23.66
N GLN A 478 14.38 -3.11 23.02
CA GLN A 478 15.49 -4.03 23.18
C GLN A 478 16.80 -3.42 22.65
N GLN A 479 16.78 -2.87 21.44
CA GLN A 479 17.98 -2.34 20.79
C GLN A 479 18.50 -1.06 21.45
N ILE A 480 17.63 -0.23 22.02
CA ILE A 480 18.00 1.09 22.54
C ILE A 480 18.06 1.09 24.08
N LEU A 481 17.05 0.53 24.74
CA LEU A 481 16.91 0.56 26.21
C LEU A 481 17.39 -0.73 26.90
N GLY A 482 17.66 -1.78 26.12
CA GLY A 482 18.16 -3.06 26.59
C GLY A 482 17.07 -4.12 26.87
N PRO A 483 17.49 -5.38 27.08
CA PRO A 483 16.59 -6.52 27.13
C PRO A 483 15.67 -6.53 28.35
N ASP A 484 16.11 -5.99 29.50
CA ASP A 484 15.27 -5.88 30.70
C ASP A 484 14.04 -4.98 30.44
N ASN A 485 14.22 -3.87 29.71
CA ASN A 485 13.13 -2.96 29.37
C ASN A 485 12.13 -3.60 28.40
N ALA A 486 12.63 -4.25 27.34
CA ALA A 486 11.80 -4.98 26.39
C ALA A 486 11.02 -6.12 27.06
N TRP A 487 11.66 -6.86 27.96
CA TRP A 487 11.01 -7.94 28.71
C TRP A 487 9.91 -7.43 29.63
N GLN A 488 10.14 -6.35 30.36
CA GLN A 488 9.09 -5.72 31.17
C GLN A 488 7.89 -5.33 30.29
N ARG A 489 8.14 -4.70 29.14
CA ARG A 489 7.09 -4.31 28.20
C ARG A 489 6.32 -5.54 27.68
N LEU A 490 7.00 -6.64 27.36
CA LEU A 490 6.34 -7.89 26.97
C LEU A 490 5.44 -8.43 28.08
N MET A 491 5.90 -8.43 29.34
CA MET A 491 5.10 -8.89 30.48
C MET A 491 3.85 -8.03 30.70
N GLU A 492 3.93 -6.72 30.49
CA GLU A 492 2.78 -5.82 30.54
C GLU A 492 1.75 -6.13 29.44
N ILE A 493 2.20 -6.54 28.24
CA ILE A 493 1.31 -7.00 27.15
C ILE A 493 0.65 -8.32 27.52
N LEU A 494 1.41 -9.31 28.02
CA LEU A 494 0.87 -10.61 28.43
C LEU A 494 -0.15 -10.49 29.56
N THR A 495 0.05 -9.51 30.46
CA THR A 495 -0.92 -9.20 31.52
C THR A 495 -2.24 -8.71 30.93
N TRP A 496 -2.18 -7.78 29.97
CA TRP A 496 -3.35 -7.33 29.23
C TRP A 496 -4.03 -8.47 28.46
N GLU A 497 -3.26 -9.28 27.74
CA GLU A 497 -3.77 -10.41 26.95
C GLU A 497 -4.52 -11.43 27.83
N LYS A 498 -3.99 -11.73 29.02
CA LYS A 498 -4.65 -12.62 29.99
C LYS A 498 -6.00 -12.08 30.45
N GLU A 499 -6.10 -10.79 30.72
CA GLU A 499 -7.38 -10.15 31.08
C GLU A 499 -8.38 -10.23 29.92
N VAL A 500 -7.92 -9.93 28.70
CA VAL A 500 -8.74 -10.04 27.49
C VAL A 500 -9.32 -11.45 27.32
N HIS A 501 -8.50 -12.49 27.46
CA HIS A 501 -8.97 -13.87 27.33
C HIS A 501 -9.90 -14.28 28.46
N THR A 502 -9.69 -13.79 29.68
CA THR A 502 -10.59 -14.03 30.82
C THR A 502 -11.98 -13.44 30.57
N GLU A 503 -12.06 -12.30 29.86
CA GLU A 503 -13.32 -11.66 29.48
C GLU A 503 -13.95 -12.24 28.20
N GLY A 504 -13.34 -13.27 27.58
CA GLY A 504 -13.87 -13.98 26.42
C GLY A 504 -13.31 -13.54 25.07
N GLY A 505 -12.11 -12.93 25.05
CA GLY A 505 -11.37 -12.59 23.84
C GLY A 505 -11.53 -11.14 23.39
N TYR A 506 -10.73 -10.74 22.40
CA TYR A 506 -10.56 -9.33 21.99
C TYR A 506 -11.88 -8.61 21.70
N ARG A 507 -12.76 -9.22 20.89
CA ARG A 507 -14.03 -8.60 20.47
C ARG A 507 -14.98 -8.37 21.65
N LYS A 508 -15.07 -9.32 22.59
CA LYS A 508 -15.89 -9.19 23.79
C LYS A 508 -15.31 -8.17 24.78
N TYR A 509 -13.99 -8.17 24.95
CA TYR A 509 -13.29 -7.22 25.83
C TYR A 509 -13.49 -5.74 25.42
N TYR A 510 -13.64 -5.46 24.12
CA TYR A 510 -13.89 -4.12 23.57
C TYR A 510 -15.33 -3.90 23.07
N GLU A 511 -16.27 -4.78 23.45
CA GLU A 511 -17.66 -4.68 23.01
C GLU A 511 -18.31 -3.38 23.49
N GLY A 512 -19.13 -2.78 22.61
CA GLY A 512 -19.91 -1.57 22.93
C GLY A 512 -19.08 -0.30 23.14
N GLY A 513 -17.76 -0.32 22.92
CA GLY A 513 -16.92 0.86 23.14
C GLY A 513 -16.62 1.15 24.62
N ASN A 514 -16.95 0.23 25.54
CA ASN A 514 -16.90 0.43 26.99
C ASN A 514 -15.51 0.79 27.55
N ARG A 515 -14.45 0.59 26.77
CA ARG A 515 -13.06 0.93 27.13
C ARG A 515 -12.51 2.14 26.39
N GLY A 516 -13.39 2.91 25.75
CA GLY A 516 -13.10 4.14 25.02
C GLY A 516 -12.84 3.95 23.53
N THR A 517 -13.08 2.77 22.98
CA THR A 517 -13.01 2.48 21.52
C THR A 517 -13.53 1.07 21.21
N THR A 518 -13.71 0.76 19.92
CA THR A 518 -14.05 -0.56 19.38
C THR A 518 -12.89 -1.14 18.56
N LEU A 519 -12.96 -2.45 18.26
CA LEU A 519 -12.05 -3.07 17.29
C LEU A 519 -12.47 -2.74 15.86
N GLN A 520 -11.48 -2.42 15.03
CA GLN A 520 -11.66 -2.39 13.58
C GLN A 520 -11.59 -3.82 13.03
N GLY A 521 -12.43 -4.12 12.04
CA GLY A 521 -12.27 -5.28 11.18
C GLY A 521 -13.52 -6.09 10.92
N GLY A 522 -13.46 -6.93 9.88
CA GLY A 522 -14.64 -7.66 9.39
C GLY A 522 -15.78 -6.73 8.92
N GLY A 523 -15.44 -5.53 8.45
CA GLY A 523 -16.41 -4.50 8.02
C GLY A 523 -16.87 -3.55 9.13
N THR A 524 -16.31 -3.67 10.35
CA THR A 524 -16.56 -2.73 11.45
C THR A 524 -15.46 -1.67 11.55
N CYS A 525 -15.83 -0.42 11.80
CA CYS A 525 -14.89 0.65 12.12
C CYS A 525 -14.50 0.59 13.61
N GLY A 526 -13.28 1.00 13.93
CA GLY A 526 -12.81 1.08 15.31
C GLY A 526 -11.41 1.65 15.42
N GLY A 527 -10.98 1.94 16.65
CA GLY A 527 -9.66 2.50 16.90
C GLY A 527 -8.55 1.47 17.09
N LEU A 528 -8.87 0.18 17.14
CA LEU A 528 -7.90 -0.87 17.43
C LEU A 528 -7.87 -1.93 16.35
N GLY A 529 -6.71 -2.12 15.73
CA GLY A 529 -6.44 -3.20 14.79
C GLY A 529 -5.79 -4.40 15.48
N ILE A 530 -6.52 -5.50 15.62
CA ILE A 530 -6.04 -6.70 16.34
C ILE A 530 -6.26 -8.00 15.56
N ASP A 531 -7.46 -8.22 15.03
CA ASP A 531 -7.90 -9.46 14.36
C ASP A 531 -8.43 -9.19 12.93
N TYR A 532 -9.03 -10.19 12.26
CA TYR A 532 -9.49 -10.10 10.86
C TYR A 532 -8.39 -9.68 9.86
N GLU A 533 -8.40 -8.44 9.37
CA GLU A 533 -7.43 -7.94 8.39
C GLU A 533 -6.03 -7.66 8.97
N PHE A 534 -5.91 -7.57 10.30
CA PHE A 534 -4.66 -7.23 11.00
C PHE A 534 -3.79 -8.48 11.27
N TYR A 535 -3.43 -9.21 10.22
CA TYR A 535 -2.63 -10.45 10.31
C TYR A 535 -1.25 -10.23 10.96
N GLU A 536 -0.69 -9.04 10.81
CA GLU A 536 0.59 -8.63 11.41
C GLU A 536 0.59 -8.69 12.94
N SER A 537 -0.55 -8.81 13.60
CA SER A 537 -0.62 -9.18 15.02
C SER A 537 0.16 -10.47 15.33
N SER A 538 0.31 -11.38 14.36
CA SER A 538 1.15 -12.58 14.50
C SER A 538 2.66 -12.30 14.52
N LEU A 539 3.11 -11.06 14.28
CA LEU A 539 4.51 -10.69 14.38
C LEU A 539 5.00 -10.59 15.82
N LEU A 540 4.11 -10.29 16.79
CA LEU A 540 4.51 -10.04 18.17
C LEU A 540 5.36 -11.17 18.78
N PRO A 541 4.99 -12.47 18.67
CA PRO A 541 5.82 -13.57 19.17
C PRO A 541 7.22 -13.65 18.54
N SER A 542 7.42 -13.02 17.38
CA SER A 542 8.71 -13.03 16.68
C SER A 542 9.80 -12.25 17.41
N ILE A 543 9.46 -11.46 18.46
CA ILE A 543 10.45 -10.87 19.38
C ILE A 543 11.27 -11.94 20.10
N ILE A 544 10.74 -13.15 20.30
CA ILE A 544 11.48 -14.25 20.94
C ILE A 544 12.66 -14.70 20.06
N PRO A 545 12.46 -15.18 18.82
CA PRO A 545 13.57 -15.59 17.95
C PRO A 545 14.42 -14.42 17.49
N TYR A 546 13.84 -13.31 17.00
CA TYR A 546 14.65 -12.21 16.44
C TYR A 546 15.25 -11.31 17.50
N GLY A 547 14.50 -11.02 18.57
CA GLY A 547 14.94 -10.14 19.65
C GLY A 547 15.82 -10.88 20.64
N PHE A 548 15.21 -11.64 21.56
CA PHE A 548 15.93 -12.17 22.73
C PHE A 548 16.95 -13.26 22.38
N LEU A 549 16.64 -14.17 21.44
CA LEU A 549 17.65 -15.12 20.93
C LEU A 549 18.65 -14.45 19.98
N GLY A 550 18.26 -13.33 19.35
CA GLY A 550 19.08 -12.63 18.37
C GLY A 550 19.35 -13.45 17.12
N LEU A 551 18.38 -14.22 16.64
CA LEU A 551 18.52 -15.01 15.41
C LEU A 551 18.51 -14.09 14.19
N SER A 552 19.51 -14.23 13.32
CA SER A 552 19.57 -13.53 12.04
C SER A 552 20.11 -14.44 10.95
N ALA A 553 19.22 -14.85 10.03
CA ALA A 553 19.58 -15.62 8.85
C ALA A 553 20.14 -14.70 7.76
N ARG A 554 21.30 -15.07 7.19
CA ARG A 554 22.02 -14.32 6.16
C ARG A 554 21.97 -15.03 4.80
N PRO A 555 22.09 -14.30 3.69
CA PRO A 555 22.03 -14.90 2.36
C PRO A 555 23.22 -15.82 2.07
N ASP A 556 24.36 -15.63 2.74
CA ASP A 556 25.58 -16.44 2.62
C ASP A 556 25.51 -17.82 3.30
N GLY A 557 24.33 -18.20 3.82
CA GLY A 557 24.12 -19.50 4.45
C GLY A 557 24.47 -19.57 5.93
N PHE A 558 24.77 -18.45 6.58
CA PHE A 558 24.98 -18.40 8.03
C PHE A 558 23.73 -17.99 8.82
N LEU A 559 23.44 -18.72 9.89
CA LEU A 559 22.50 -18.32 10.94
C LEU A 559 23.28 -17.71 12.11
N VAL A 560 23.18 -16.41 12.29
CA VAL A 560 23.78 -15.70 13.43
C VAL A 560 22.87 -15.85 14.66
N ILE A 561 23.48 -16.06 15.82
CA ILE A 561 22.81 -16.13 17.12
C ILE A 561 23.51 -15.14 18.04
N ASN A 562 22.81 -14.06 18.41
CA ASN A 562 23.35 -13.00 19.27
C ASN A 562 22.41 -12.75 20.46
N PRO A 563 22.41 -13.61 21.50
CA PRO A 563 21.43 -13.56 22.57
C PRO A 563 21.48 -12.25 23.36
N GLN A 564 20.32 -11.68 23.61
CA GLN A 564 20.15 -10.51 24.46
C GLN A 564 19.06 -10.83 25.49
N LEU A 565 19.43 -11.54 26.55
CA LEU A 565 18.47 -12.06 27.53
C LEU A 565 18.24 -11.06 28.67
N PRO A 566 16.99 -10.92 29.15
CA PRO A 566 16.70 -10.15 30.33
C PRO A 566 17.14 -10.90 31.59
N LYS A 567 17.50 -10.18 32.65
CA LYS A 567 17.88 -10.77 33.94
C LYS A 567 16.79 -11.65 34.53
N ALA A 568 15.52 -11.28 34.31
CA ALA A 568 14.36 -12.02 34.78
C ALA A 568 14.13 -13.35 34.01
N CYS A 569 14.71 -13.50 32.81
CA CYS A 569 14.62 -14.72 32.01
C CYS A 569 16.02 -15.08 31.46
N PRO A 570 16.94 -15.57 32.32
CA PRO A 570 18.34 -15.80 31.97
C PRO A 570 18.57 -17.00 31.02
N LYS A 571 17.49 -17.64 30.59
CA LYS A 571 17.48 -18.81 29.71
C LYS A 571 16.23 -18.80 28.84
N ILE A 572 16.40 -18.92 27.53
CA ILE A 572 15.30 -19.10 26.57
C ILE A 572 15.63 -20.27 25.66
N ALA A 573 14.63 -21.03 25.24
CA ALA A 573 14.77 -22.06 24.23
C ALA A 573 13.64 -21.96 23.20
N VAL A 574 13.97 -22.20 21.93
CA VAL A 574 13.02 -22.36 20.84
C VAL A 574 13.31 -23.69 20.17
N ASN A 575 12.28 -24.54 20.06
CA ASN A 575 12.39 -25.88 19.49
C ASN A 575 11.92 -25.88 18.03
N ASN A 576 12.44 -26.81 17.24
CA ASN A 576 12.07 -27.03 15.85
C ASN A 576 12.20 -25.78 14.94
N ILE A 577 13.21 -24.95 15.16
CA ILE A 577 13.58 -23.91 14.19
C ILE A 577 14.05 -24.61 12.92
N LEU A 578 13.36 -24.38 11.81
CA LEU A 578 13.75 -24.88 10.49
C LEU A 578 14.67 -23.86 9.81
N TYR A 579 15.91 -24.26 9.55
CA TYR A 579 16.88 -23.45 8.82
C TYR A 579 17.53 -24.32 7.74
N HIS A 580 17.39 -23.92 6.48
CA HIS A 580 17.97 -24.64 5.32
C HIS A 580 17.62 -26.15 5.32
N ASN A 581 16.34 -26.46 5.56
CA ASN A 581 15.78 -27.81 5.68
C ASN A 581 16.36 -28.69 6.80
N VAL A 582 17.01 -28.09 7.80
CA VAL A 582 17.48 -28.77 9.00
C VAL A 582 16.78 -28.15 10.22
N ARG A 583 16.18 -29.00 11.06
CA ARG A 583 15.55 -28.57 12.31
C ARG A 583 16.55 -28.51 13.44
N PHE A 584 16.49 -27.42 14.20
CA PHE A 584 17.29 -27.19 15.40
C PHE A 584 16.38 -26.89 16.59
N ASP A 585 16.74 -27.45 17.76
CA ASP A 585 16.36 -26.82 19.02
C ASP A 585 17.52 -25.92 19.44
N ILE A 586 17.21 -24.65 19.71
CA ILE A 586 18.17 -23.63 20.12
C ILE A 586 17.86 -23.26 21.56
N ARG A 587 18.84 -23.43 22.45
CA ARG A 587 18.75 -23.02 23.84
C ARG A 587 19.89 -22.06 24.15
N VAL A 588 19.55 -20.90 24.68
CA VAL A 588 20.51 -19.84 25.01
C VAL A 588 20.43 -19.52 26.50
N THR A 589 21.59 -19.29 27.09
CA THR A 589 21.76 -18.70 28.42
C THR A 589 22.72 -17.52 28.31
N ASN A 590 22.94 -16.79 29.40
CA ASN A 590 23.96 -15.73 29.45
C ASN A 590 25.40 -16.23 29.25
N LYS A 591 25.63 -17.54 29.26
CA LYS A 591 26.99 -18.14 29.17
C LYS A 591 27.12 -19.17 28.06
N THR A 592 26.02 -19.72 27.56
CA THR A 592 26.04 -20.87 26.64
C THR A 592 25.02 -20.73 25.54
N ILE A 593 25.36 -21.23 24.36
CA ILE A 593 24.45 -21.47 23.24
C ILE A 593 24.53 -22.98 22.97
N GLU A 594 23.40 -23.66 23.13
CA GLU A 594 23.22 -25.08 22.86
C GLU A 594 22.39 -25.24 21.59
N LEU A 595 22.92 -25.99 20.62
CA LEU A 595 22.25 -26.33 19.37
C LEU A 595 22.06 -27.84 19.29
N ASN A 596 20.80 -28.27 19.22
CA ASN A 596 20.46 -29.67 19.02
C ASN A 596 19.89 -29.87 17.61
N CYS A 597 20.68 -30.45 16.71
CA CYS A 597 20.24 -30.80 15.37
C CYS A 597 19.32 -32.02 15.43
N LYS A 598 18.07 -31.87 14.97
CA LYS A 598 17.07 -32.95 15.00
C LYS A 598 17.13 -33.86 13.78
N ASP A 599 17.63 -33.35 12.65
CA ASP A 599 17.59 -34.03 11.35
C ASP A 599 18.97 -34.58 10.95
N PHE A 600 19.66 -35.22 11.89
CA PHE A 600 20.84 -36.02 11.56
C PHE A 600 20.44 -37.10 10.55
N ARG A 601 20.98 -37.01 9.32
CA ARG A 601 21.08 -38.20 8.47
C ARG A 601 22.11 -39.12 9.10
N ASP A 602 21.76 -40.39 9.28
CA ASP A 602 22.74 -41.46 9.43
C ASP A 602 23.66 -41.43 8.20
N CYS A 603 24.78 -40.72 8.28
CA CYS A 603 25.95 -41.09 7.50
C CYS A 603 26.52 -42.33 8.19
N SER A 604 26.03 -43.50 7.78
CA SER A 604 26.77 -44.74 7.97
C SER A 604 28.18 -44.52 7.46
N ILE A 605 29.13 -44.48 8.40
CA ILE A 605 30.55 -44.64 8.14
C ILE A 605 30.69 -46.00 7.46
N ILE A 606 30.87 -46.01 6.15
CA ILE A 606 31.52 -47.13 5.49
C ILE A 606 32.99 -46.95 5.83
N THR A 607 33.47 -47.81 6.73
CA THR A 607 34.88 -47.95 7.13
C THR A 607 35.79 -48.19 5.94
#